data_AF-A0A7S3WGW7-F1
#
_entry.id   AF-A0A7S3WGW7-F1
#
_cell.length_a   1.000
_cell.length_b   1.000
_cell.length_c   1.000
_cell.angle_alpha   90.00
_cell.angle_beta   90.00
_cell.angle_gamma   90.00
#
_symmetry.space_group_name_H-M   'P 1'
#
loop_
_entity.id
_entity.type
_entity.pdbx_description
1 polymer ?
#
loop_
_entity_poly.entity_id
_entity_poly.type
_entity_poly.pdbx_seq_one_letter_code
_entity_poly.pdbx_strand_id
1 'polypeptide(L)'
;FGSSRAFVPARTPAGFSADAMAGLMLVGRLAALLVALATVASAGGARDPPATLDLVRQAVQPLLDEMAEKHNTSFSFGFTNAAGSVGLAGGINDGWTGRPLMPESLIPLGSVTKPWTAVAIMQAVETGKLSLEDSAAQWIDPIIARL
;
A
#
# COMPACT_ATOMS: atom_id res chain seq x y z
N PHE A 1 50.97 43.79 10.23
CA PHE A 1 49.75 43.00 9.92
C PHE A 1 50.16 41.74 9.19
N GLY A 2 50.54 40.70 9.93
CA GLY A 2 50.95 39.41 9.36
C GLY A 2 49.75 38.51 9.16
N SER A 3 49.54 38.03 7.94
CA SER A 3 48.51 37.04 7.60
C SER A 3 49.17 35.68 7.40
N SER A 4 49.24 34.87 8.47
CA SER A 4 49.52 33.44 8.35
C SER A 4 48.28 32.75 7.79
N ARG A 5 48.36 32.23 6.56
CA ARG A 5 47.34 31.33 6.00
C ARG A 5 47.51 29.95 6.65
N ALA A 6 46.55 29.57 7.51
CA ALA A 6 46.48 28.23 8.06
C ALA A 6 46.10 27.23 6.96
N PHE A 7 46.88 26.16 6.86
CA PHE A 7 46.63 24.99 6.02
C PHE A 7 45.42 24.21 6.56
N VAL A 8 44.36 24.09 5.77
CA VAL A 8 43.18 23.27 6.10
C VAL A 8 43.41 21.86 5.51
N PRO A 9 43.52 20.80 6.32
CA PRO A 9 43.67 19.45 5.79
C PRO A 9 42.35 18.95 5.17
N ALA A 10 42.46 18.18 4.09
CA ALA A 10 41.34 17.57 3.39
C ALA A 10 40.57 16.59 4.30
N ARG A 11 39.24 16.68 4.30
CA ARG A 11 38.36 15.71 4.98
C ARG A 11 38.43 14.36 4.27
N THR A 12 38.78 13.32 5.01
CA THR A 12 38.62 11.92 4.63
C THR A 12 37.13 11.64 4.37
N PRO A 13 36.74 10.93 3.30
CA PRO A 13 35.33 10.55 3.11
C PRO A 13 34.90 9.60 4.23
N ALA A 14 33.81 9.95 4.91
CA ALA A 14 33.18 9.11 5.90
C ALA A 14 32.75 7.79 5.26
N GLY A 15 33.16 6.67 5.87
CA GLY A 15 32.72 5.35 5.49
C GLY A 15 31.20 5.21 5.61
N PHE A 16 30.61 4.44 4.72
CA PHE A 16 29.20 4.09 4.74
C PHE A 16 28.83 3.48 6.11
N SER A 17 27.92 4.11 6.86
CA SER A 17 27.42 3.58 8.13
C SER A 17 26.46 2.41 7.88
N ALA A 18 26.34 1.54 8.89
CA ALA A 18 25.51 0.33 8.88
C ALA A 18 24.01 0.57 8.56
N ASP A 19 23.55 1.82 8.62
CA ASP A 19 22.17 2.21 8.33
C ASP A 19 21.79 2.06 6.85
N ALA A 20 22.77 2.14 5.94
CA ALA A 20 22.53 1.92 4.51
C ALA A 20 22.21 0.45 4.16
N MET A 21 22.65 -0.49 5.00
CA MET A 21 22.39 -1.93 4.81
C MET A 21 21.01 -2.35 5.32
N ALA A 22 20.44 -1.64 6.31
CA ALA A 22 19.09 -1.93 6.81
C ALA A 22 17.99 -1.51 5.82
N GLY A 23 18.17 -0.39 5.11
CA GLY A 23 17.24 0.07 4.06
C GLY A 23 17.21 -0.84 2.82
N LEU A 24 18.36 -1.42 2.44
CA LEU A 24 18.47 -2.30 1.28
C LEU A 24 17.87 -3.69 1.53
N MET A 25 17.87 -4.17 2.77
CA MET A 25 17.24 -5.45 3.15
C MET A 25 15.71 -5.38 3.26
N LEU A 26 15.14 -4.20 3.48
CA LEU A 26 13.68 -3.99 3.50
C LEU A 26 13.08 -4.03 2.08
N VAL A 27 13.78 -3.47 1.10
CA VAL A 27 13.36 -3.48 -0.32
C VAL A 27 13.53 -4.88 -0.93
N GLY A 28 14.59 -5.62 -0.55
CA GLY A 28 14.83 -6.98 -1.04
C GLY A 28 13.79 -8.02 -0.59
N ARG A 29 13.20 -7.87 0.62
CA ARG A 29 12.18 -8.79 1.14
C ARG A 29 10.79 -8.56 0.53
N LEU A 30 10.47 -7.32 0.16
CA LEU A 30 9.25 -6.99 -0.59
C LEU A 30 9.32 -7.43 -2.06
N ALA A 31 10.49 -7.34 -2.70
CA ALA A 31 10.68 -7.81 -4.08
C ALA A 31 10.66 -9.35 -4.19
N ALA A 32 11.19 -10.07 -3.18
CA ALA A 32 11.11 -11.53 -3.14
C ALA A 32 9.67 -12.06 -3.01
N LEU A 33 8.78 -11.28 -2.40
CA LEU A 33 7.35 -11.60 -2.30
C LEU A 33 6.61 -11.45 -3.64
N LEU A 34 7.11 -10.58 -4.53
CA LEU A 34 6.53 -10.35 -5.86
C LEU A 34 7.06 -11.33 -6.92
N VAL A 35 8.31 -11.79 -6.81
CA VAL A 35 8.91 -12.72 -7.81
C VAL A 35 8.54 -14.19 -7.53
N ALA A 36 8.22 -14.56 -6.29
CA ALA A 36 7.72 -15.91 -5.98
C ALA A 36 6.29 -16.17 -6.49
N LEU A 37 5.58 -15.14 -6.98
CA LEU A 37 4.21 -15.25 -7.50
C LEU A 37 4.14 -15.45 -9.02
N ALA A 38 5.27 -15.45 -9.74
CA ALA A 38 5.29 -15.44 -11.21
C ALA A 38 5.62 -16.79 -11.89
N THR A 39 5.86 -17.88 -11.16
CA THR A 39 6.25 -19.20 -11.74
C THR A 39 5.22 -20.33 -11.58
N VAL A 40 3.98 -20.05 -11.14
CA VAL A 40 2.89 -21.04 -11.19
C VAL A 40 1.80 -20.54 -12.13
N ALA A 41 2.14 -20.52 -13.42
CA ALA A 41 1.19 -20.37 -14.51
C ALA A 41 1.33 -21.58 -15.45
N SER A 42 0.86 -22.75 -14.98
CA SER A 42 0.25 -23.82 -15.81
C SER A 42 0.00 -25.07 -14.96
N ALA A 43 -1.16 -25.13 -14.30
CA ALA A 43 -1.85 -26.38 -13.96
C ALA A 43 -3.28 -26.01 -13.52
N GLY A 44 -4.27 -26.55 -14.21
CA GLY A 44 -5.67 -26.14 -14.07
C GLY A 44 -6.20 -26.23 -12.64
N GLY A 45 -7.00 -25.22 -12.27
CA GLY A 45 -8.09 -25.33 -11.29
C GLY A 45 -7.81 -26.10 -10.00
N ALA A 46 -6.61 -26.00 -9.44
CA ALA A 46 -6.39 -26.44 -8.08
C ALA A 46 -7.17 -25.48 -7.16
N ARG A 47 -8.28 -25.96 -6.58
CA ARG A 47 -8.90 -25.26 -5.45
C ARG A 47 -7.81 -25.10 -4.40
N ASP A 48 -7.52 -23.87 -4.01
CA ASP A 48 -6.62 -23.62 -2.90
C ASP A 48 -7.10 -24.43 -1.68
N PRO A 49 -6.20 -25.17 -1.01
CA PRO A 49 -6.60 -25.92 0.17
C PRO A 49 -7.12 -24.94 1.23
N PRO A 50 -8.17 -25.30 2.02
CA PRO A 50 -8.66 -24.47 3.12
C PRO A 50 -7.56 -24.03 4.10
N ALA A 51 -6.51 -24.85 4.26
CA ALA A 51 -5.32 -24.55 5.05
C ALA A 51 -4.59 -23.27 4.64
N THR A 52 -4.78 -22.77 3.40
CA THR A 52 -4.13 -21.55 2.92
C THR A 52 -4.55 -20.32 3.72
N LEU A 53 -5.81 -20.20 4.14
CA LEU A 53 -6.26 -19.03 4.92
C LEU A 53 -5.69 -19.05 6.34
N ASP A 54 -5.54 -20.23 6.94
CA ASP A 54 -4.89 -20.40 8.24
C ASP A 54 -3.40 -20.05 8.16
N LEU A 55 -2.72 -20.46 7.08
CA LEU A 55 -1.32 -20.08 6.83
C LEU A 55 -1.17 -18.56 6.70
N VAL A 56 -2.06 -17.90 5.95
CA VAL A 56 -2.06 -16.43 5.84
C VAL A 56 -2.26 -15.79 7.21
N ARG A 57 -3.22 -16.27 8.01
CA ARG A 57 -3.44 -15.78 9.38
C ARG A 57 -2.20 -15.92 10.25
N GLN A 58 -1.59 -17.11 10.27
CA GLN A 58 -0.42 -17.42 11.09
C GLN A 58 0.81 -16.60 10.67
N ALA A 59 0.98 -16.34 9.38
CA ALA A 59 2.10 -15.55 8.86
C ALA A 59 1.91 -14.04 9.05
N VAL A 60 0.68 -13.53 8.85
CA VAL A 60 0.43 -12.09 8.76
C VAL A 60 0.07 -11.46 10.11
N GLN A 61 -0.68 -12.15 10.98
CA GLN A 61 -1.10 -11.55 12.27
C GLN A 61 0.08 -11.05 13.11
N PRO A 62 1.17 -11.82 13.33
CA PRO A 62 2.31 -11.35 14.12
C PRO A 62 2.98 -10.12 13.51
N LEU A 63 2.99 -10.01 12.18
CA LEU A 63 3.56 -8.85 11.49
C LEU A 63 2.70 -7.60 11.69
N LEU A 64 1.37 -7.73 11.65
CA LEU A 64 0.47 -6.61 11.94
C LEU A 64 0.64 -6.13 13.38
N ASP A 65 0.76 -7.06 14.33
CA ASP A 65 0.95 -6.74 15.75
C ASP A 65 2.30 -6.03 15.96
N GLU A 66 3.40 -6.56 15.39
CA GLU A 66 4.73 -5.95 15.45
C GLU A 66 4.73 -4.54 14.82
N MET A 67 4.15 -4.39 13.63
CA MET A 67 4.08 -3.08 12.96
C MET A 67 3.23 -2.10 13.76
N ALA A 68 2.12 -2.56 14.34
CA ALA A 68 1.24 -1.70 15.10
C ALA A 68 1.92 -1.14 16.35
N GLU A 69 2.63 -1.99 17.08
CA GLU A 69 3.44 -1.59 18.24
C GLU A 69 4.57 -0.65 17.82
N LYS A 70 5.37 -1.05 16.82
CA LYS A 70 6.54 -0.31 16.36
C LYS A 70 6.20 1.10 15.86
N HIS A 71 5.08 1.26 15.18
CA HIS A 71 4.69 2.51 14.55
C HIS A 71 3.62 3.29 15.31
N ASN A 72 3.13 2.76 16.44
CA ASN A 72 2.00 3.32 17.17
C ASN A 72 0.84 3.69 16.21
N THR A 73 0.54 2.76 15.29
CA THR A 73 -0.39 2.96 14.16
C THR A 73 -1.17 1.66 13.95
N SER A 74 -2.41 1.75 13.47
CA SER A 74 -3.25 0.58 13.27
C SER A 74 -3.24 0.12 11.81
N PHE A 75 -3.30 -1.20 11.61
CA PHE A 75 -3.23 -1.81 10.29
C PHE A 75 -4.37 -2.82 10.13
N SER A 76 -5.03 -2.80 8.97
CA SER A 76 -5.97 -3.85 8.55
C SER A 76 -5.44 -4.57 7.31
N PHE A 77 -5.68 -5.87 7.21
CA PHE A 77 -5.31 -6.69 6.07
C PHE A 77 -6.46 -7.60 5.67
N GLY A 78 -6.72 -7.70 4.37
CA GLY A 78 -7.69 -8.61 3.80
C GLY A 78 -7.06 -9.47 2.71
N PHE A 79 -7.34 -10.77 2.72
CA PHE A 79 -6.93 -11.69 1.68
C PHE A 79 -8.11 -12.56 1.24
N THR A 80 -8.24 -12.80 -0.05
CA THR A 80 -9.29 -13.65 -0.62
C THR A 80 -8.70 -14.54 -1.71
N ASN A 81 -9.20 -15.76 -1.80
CA ASN A 81 -8.87 -16.72 -2.84
C ASN A 81 -10.07 -17.64 -3.12
N ALA A 82 -9.86 -18.69 -3.93
CA ALA A 82 -10.93 -19.63 -4.27
C ALA A 82 -11.50 -20.41 -3.06
N ALA A 83 -10.76 -20.49 -1.95
CA ALA A 83 -11.18 -21.18 -0.74
C ALA A 83 -12.00 -20.31 0.22
N GLY A 84 -11.85 -18.98 0.14
CA GLY A 84 -12.58 -18.04 0.98
C GLY A 84 -11.82 -16.73 1.21
N SER A 85 -12.13 -16.06 2.31
CA SER A 85 -11.52 -14.79 2.69
C SER A 85 -11.11 -14.77 4.14
N VAL A 86 -10.06 -14.01 4.45
CA VAL A 86 -9.60 -13.73 5.81
C VAL A 86 -9.36 -12.24 5.99
N GLY A 87 -9.91 -11.68 7.07
CA GLY A 87 -9.61 -10.34 7.54
C GLY A 87 -8.78 -10.41 8.83
N LEU A 88 -7.78 -9.55 8.92
CA LEU A 88 -6.86 -9.43 10.06
C LEU A 88 -6.69 -7.95 10.39
N ALA A 89 -6.42 -7.65 11.66
CA ALA A 89 -6.17 -6.30 12.11
C ALA A 89 -5.17 -6.30 13.27
N GLY A 90 -4.40 -5.22 13.39
CA GLY A 90 -3.50 -4.96 14.50
C GLY A 90 -3.57 -3.49 14.91
N GLY A 91 -3.42 -3.22 16.21
CA GLY A 91 -3.48 -1.87 16.77
C GLY A 91 -4.84 -1.46 17.35
N ILE A 92 -5.00 -0.16 17.59
CA ILE A 92 -6.12 0.44 18.32
C ILE A 92 -6.95 1.35 17.39
N ASN A 93 -8.26 1.18 17.37
CA ASN A 93 -9.19 1.99 16.58
C ASN A 93 -9.59 3.28 17.29
N ASP A 94 -9.59 3.28 18.63
CA ASP A 94 -9.91 4.46 19.43
C ASP A 94 -8.87 4.64 20.54
N GLY A 95 -8.02 5.66 20.39
CA GLY A 95 -6.95 5.96 21.34
C GLY A 95 -7.42 6.45 22.71
N TRP A 96 -8.68 6.90 22.85
CA TRP A 96 -9.23 7.34 24.14
C TRP A 96 -9.75 6.18 24.97
N THR A 97 -10.39 5.21 24.30
CA THR A 97 -11.00 4.06 24.98
C THR A 97 -10.14 2.80 24.93
N GLY A 98 -9.08 2.82 24.13
CA GLY A 98 -8.23 1.65 23.88
C GLY A 98 -8.92 0.55 23.07
N ARG A 99 -10.04 0.84 22.39
CA ARG A 99 -10.74 -0.19 21.60
C ARG A 99 -9.84 -0.71 20.48
N PRO A 100 -9.66 -2.03 20.34
CA PRO A 100 -8.82 -2.60 19.28
C PRO A 100 -9.42 -2.33 17.90
N LEU A 101 -8.56 -2.31 16.89
CA LEU A 101 -9.01 -2.38 15.50
C LEU A 101 -9.46 -3.81 15.20
N MET A 102 -10.67 -3.95 14.66
CA MET A 102 -11.23 -5.23 14.21
C MET A 102 -11.22 -5.28 12.67
N PRO A 103 -11.13 -6.46 12.04
CA PRO A 103 -11.15 -6.58 10.57
C PRO A 103 -12.38 -5.93 9.90
N GLU A 104 -13.50 -5.83 10.62
CA GLU A 104 -14.77 -5.25 10.16
C GLU A 104 -14.87 -3.73 10.41
N SER A 105 -13.85 -3.13 11.03
CA SER A 105 -13.83 -1.70 11.31
C SER A 105 -13.79 -0.88 10.01
N LEU A 106 -14.58 0.18 9.95
CA LEU A 106 -14.57 1.08 8.81
C LEU A 106 -13.38 2.04 8.87
N ILE A 107 -12.59 2.09 7.80
CA ILE A 107 -11.44 2.97 7.66
C ILE A 107 -11.68 3.89 6.45
N PRO A 108 -11.46 5.22 6.57
CA PRO A 108 -11.53 6.11 5.43
C PRO A 108 -10.42 5.78 4.42
N LEU A 109 -10.81 5.30 3.24
CA LEU A 109 -9.92 4.75 2.22
C LEU A 109 -9.23 5.80 1.32
N GLY A 110 -9.64 7.06 1.38
CA GLY A 110 -9.03 8.16 0.63
C GLY A 110 -8.99 7.89 -0.89
N SER A 111 -7.79 7.94 -1.48
CA SER A 111 -7.62 7.75 -2.93
C SER A 111 -7.96 6.34 -3.44
N VAL A 112 -8.10 5.35 -2.56
CA VAL A 112 -8.59 4.02 -2.91
C VAL A 112 -10.07 4.06 -3.37
N THR A 113 -10.76 5.19 -3.21
CA THR A 113 -12.09 5.43 -3.80
C THR A 113 -12.07 5.58 -5.34
N LYS A 114 -10.93 5.92 -5.97
CA LYS A 114 -10.87 6.23 -7.41
C LYS A 114 -11.38 5.10 -8.33
N PRO A 115 -11.06 3.81 -8.13
CA PRO A 115 -11.62 2.74 -8.95
C PRO A 115 -13.15 2.69 -8.89
N TRP A 116 -13.77 3.01 -7.76
CA TRP A 116 -15.23 3.11 -7.64
C TRP A 116 -15.80 4.25 -8.49
N THR A 117 -15.15 5.41 -8.45
CA THR A 117 -15.50 6.54 -9.32
C THR A 117 -15.31 6.18 -10.80
N ALA A 118 -14.22 5.48 -11.14
CA ALA A 118 -13.97 5.02 -12.50
C ALA A 118 -15.07 4.06 -12.99
N VAL A 119 -15.47 3.09 -12.17
CA VAL A 119 -16.59 2.18 -12.52
C VAL A 119 -17.88 2.96 -12.76
N ALA A 120 -18.21 3.94 -11.91
CA ALA A 120 -19.40 4.77 -12.11
C ALA A 120 -19.35 5.57 -13.43
N ILE A 121 -18.18 6.10 -13.80
CA ILE A 121 -17.97 6.76 -15.10
C ILE A 121 -18.15 5.76 -16.24
N MET A 122 -17.56 4.57 -16.15
CA MET A 122 -17.69 3.55 -17.19
C MET A 122 -19.13 3.06 -17.37
N GLN A 123 -19.92 2.98 -16.29
CA GLN A 123 -21.36 2.70 -16.37
C GLN A 123 -22.13 3.82 -17.10
N ALA A 124 -21.72 5.07 -16.93
CA ALA A 124 -22.29 6.19 -17.70
C ALA A 124 -21.92 6.11 -19.19
N VAL A 125 -20.69 5.70 -19.50
CA VAL A 125 -20.24 5.45 -20.88
C VAL A 125 -21.03 4.32 -21.53
N GLU A 126 -21.17 3.18 -20.85
CA GLU A 126 -21.90 2.00 -21.36
C GLU A 126 -23.36 2.32 -21.65
N THR A 127 -23.98 3.19 -20.84
CA THR A 127 -25.37 3.63 -21.04
C THR A 127 -25.51 4.79 -22.01
N GLY A 128 -24.43 5.23 -22.66
CA GLY A 128 -24.41 6.31 -23.65
C GLY A 128 -24.68 7.69 -23.05
N LYS A 129 -24.52 7.87 -21.74
CA LYS A 129 -24.74 9.15 -21.05
C LYS A 129 -23.59 10.14 -21.25
N LEU A 130 -22.38 9.65 -21.48
CA LEU A 130 -21.19 10.44 -21.82
C LEU A 130 -20.22 9.60 -22.66
N SER A 131 -19.32 10.24 -23.39
CA SER A 131 -18.18 9.58 -24.05
C SER A 131 -16.88 9.86 -23.28
N LEU A 132 -15.95 8.91 -23.30
CA LEU A 132 -14.58 9.17 -22.83
C LEU A 132 -13.83 10.19 -23.70
N GLU A 133 -14.30 10.38 -24.93
CA GLU A 133 -13.76 11.37 -25.89
C GLU A 133 -14.43 12.75 -25.74
N ASP A 134 -15.43 12.89 -24.87
CA ASP A 134 -16.04 14.19 -24.63
C ASP A 134 -15.03 15.14 -24.00
N SER A 135 -14.99 16.38 -24.49
CA SER A 135 -14.25 17.44 -23.79
C SER A 135 -14.84 17.62 -22.39
N ALA A 136 -14.00 17.62 -21.36
CA ALA A 136 -14.45 17.84 -19.98
C ALA A 136 -15.22 19.17 -19.82
N ALA A 137 -14.89 20.19 -20.64
CA ALA A 137 -15.58 21.48 -20.63
C ALA A 137 -17.08 21.37 -20.96
N GLN A 138 -17.49 20.34 -21.72
CA GLN A 138 -18.90 20.04 -22.01
C GLN A 138 -19.70 19.74 -20.73
N TRP A 139 -19.06 19.12 -19.74
CA TRP A 139 -19.72 18.57 -18.55
C TRP A 139 -19.49 19.39 -17.27
N ILE A 140 -18.45 20.24 -17.24
CA ILE A 140 -18.07 21.01 -16.05
C ILE A 140 -18.72 22.39 -16.05
N ASP A 141 -18.36 23.25 -17.01
CA ASP A 141 -18.80 24.65 -17.05
C ASP A 141 -18.72 25.25 -18.48
N PRO A 142 -19.81 25.85 -19.00
CA PRO A 142 -19.82 26.49 -20.32
C PRO A 142 -18.82 27.64 -20.52
N ILE A 143 -18.36 28.28 -19.45
CA ILE A 143 -17.35 29.35 -19.51
C ILE A 143 -15.98 28.76 -19.87
N ILE A 144 -15.63 27.60 -19.32
CA ILE A 144 -14.36 26.92 -19.64
C ILE A 144 -14.31 26.54 -21.12
N ALA A 145 -15.45 26.19 -21.71
CA ALA A 145 -15.54 25.86 -23.13
C ALA A 145 -15.26 27.06 -24.08
N ARG A 146 -15.18 28.29 -23.56
CA ARG A 146 -14.94 29.52 -24.32
C ARG A 146 -13.53 30.10 -24.15
N LEU A 147 -12.72 29.52 -23.26
CA LEU A 147 -11.32 29.88 -23.04
C LEU A 147 -10.42 29.12 -24.01
#